data_AF-A0A397AK42-F1
#
_entry.id   AF-A0A397AK42-F1
#
_cell.length_a   1.000
_cell.length_b   1.000
_cell.length_c   1.000
_cell.angle_alpha   90.00
_cell.angle_beta   90.00
_cell.angle_gamma   90.00
#
_symmetry.space_group_name_H-M   'P 1'
#
loop_
_entity.id
_entity.type
_entity.pdbx_description
1 polymer ?
#
loop_
_entity_poly.entity_id
_entity_poly.type
_entity_poly.pdbx_seq_one_letter_code
_entity_poly.pdbx_strand_id
1 'polypeptide(L)'
;MNIDGGNTLACLSPIDKKKDTTKIYPLPHMYVIRDLVPDMNNFYAQYKSIKPWLQSDVVKSDNTEYLQSKEDRKKLDGMYECILCACCSTSCPSYWWNPDKYLGPAVLMQAYRWIEDSRDTKTLERLEDLNDAYKLYRCHTIMNCTKTCPKHLNPAKAIGKIKKKLAVLH
;
A
#
# COMPACT_ATOMS: atom_id res chain seq x y z
N MET A 1 4.75 4.87 13.91
CA MET A 1 6.05 5.39 14.36
C MET A 1 7.06 4.25 14.37
N ASN A 2 8.34 4.53 14.56
CA ASN A 2 9.36 3.49 14.70
C ASN A 2 9.65 3.27 16.20
N ILE A 3 9.46 2.04 16.67
CA ILE A 3 9.69 1.63 18.06
C ILE A 3 10.75 0.55 18.03
N ASP A 4 11.88 0.80 18.68
CA ASP A 4 13.04 -0.11 18.73
C ASP A 4 13.51 -0.62 17.36
N GLY A 5 13.47 0.25 16.34
CA GLY A 5 13.88 -0.08 14.98
C GLY A 5 12.77 -0.67 14.11
N GLY A 6 11.61 -1.05 14.68
CA GLY A 6 10.47 -1.57 13.94
C GLY A 6 9.37 -0.54 13.71
N ASN A 7 8.83 -0.43 12.49
CA ASN A 7 7.66 0.41 12.25
C ASN A 7 6.40 -0.32 12.74
N THR A 8 5.66 0.31 13.63
CA THR A 8 4.41 -0.25 14.19
C THR A 8 3.44 0.85 14.63
N LEU A 9 2.27 0.42 15.11
CA LEU A 9 1.30 1.27 15.79
C LEU A 9 1.58 1.24 17.30
N ALA A 10 1.82 2.41 17.90
CA ALA A 10 2.10 2.50 19.33
C ALA A 10 0.95 1.93 20.17
N CYS A 11 -0.30 2.14 19.77
CA CYS A 11 -1.48 1.61 20.47
C CYS A 11 -1.59 0.08 20.48
N LEU A 12 -0.84 -0.62 19.61
CA LEU A 12 -0.78 -2.08 19.55
C LEU A 12 0.58 -2.64 19.98
N SER A 13 1.49 -1.79 20.47
CA SER A 13 2.85 -2.17 20.88
C SER A 13 2.93 -2.21 22.40
N PRO A 14 2.86 -3.40 23.05
CA PRO A 14 2.99 -3.51 24.49
C PRO A 14 4.35 -2.97 24.97
N ILE A 15 4.36 -2.34 26.14
CA ILE A 15 5.60 -1.91 26.77
C ILE A 15 6.36 -3.14 27.28
N ASP A 16 7.60 -3.30 26.84
CA ASP A 16 8.48 -4.33 27.36
C ASP A 16 9.04 -3.92 28.73
N LYS A 17 8.48 -4.50 29.79
CA LYS A 17 8.87 -4.22 31.18
C LYS A 17 10.27 -4.75 31.54
N LYS A 18 10.87 -5.60 30.70
CA LYS A 18 12.22 -6.14 30.94
C LYS A 18 13.32 -5.25 30.37
N LYS A 19 12.94 -4.20 29.63
CA LYS A 19 13.87 -3.33 28.93
C LYS A 19 14.07 -2.04 29.70
N ASP A 20 15.33 -1.65 29.90
CA ASP A 20 15.66 -0.40 30.59
C ASP A 20 15.29 0.85 29.76
N THR A 21 15.33 0.75 28.43
CA THR A 21 15.04 1.89 27.54
C THR A 21 14.43 1.43 26.22
N THR A 22 13.31 2.04 25.86
CA THR A 22 12.65 1.88 24.55
C THR A 22 12.91 3.11 23.70
N LYS A 23 13.43 2.93 22.48
CA LYS A 23 13.70 4.04 21.57
C LYS A 23 12.49 4.27 20.67
N ILE A 24 12.02 5.51 20.60
CA ILE A 24 10.87 5.91 19.79
C ILE A 24 11.32 7.00 18.81
N TYR A 25 11.06 6.78 17.53
CA TYR A 25 11.36 7.71 16.45
C TYR A 25 10.12 7.96 15.58
N PRO A 26 10.08 9.08 14.83
CA PRO A 26 9.11 9.27 13.75
C PRO A 26 9.20 8.14 12.70
N LEU A 27 8.26 8.12 11.75
CA LEU A 27 8.38 7.20 10.61
C LEU A 27 9.67 7.51 9.81
N PRO A 28 10.48 6.49 9.43
CA PRO A 28 11.77 6.74 8.79
C PRO A 28 11.67 7.46 7.45
N HIS A 29 12.67 8.29 7.14
CA HIS A 29 12.81 9.01 5.86
C HIS A 29 11.59 9.85 5.45
N MET A 30 10.86 10.38 6.43
CA MET A 30 9.84 11.40 6.23
C MET A 30 10.33 12.73 6.81
N TYR A 31 9.89 13.85 6.21
CA TYR A 31 10.09 15.15 6.82
C TYR A 31 9.30 15.22 8.12
N VAL A 32 9.95 15.63 9.22
CA VAL A 32 9.30 15.73 10.54
C VAL A 32 8.78 17.16 10.70
N ILE A 33 7.47 17.29 10.91
CA ILE A 33 6.85 18.60 11.18
C ILE A 33 7.20 19.03 12.62
N ARG A 34 6.91 18.15 13.59
CA ARG A 34 7.24 18.35 15.01
C ARG A 34 7.21 17.01 15.75
N ASP A 35 8.13 16.82 16.69
CA ASP A 35 8.19 15.65 17.57
C ASP A 35 8.15 14.32 16.78
N LEU A 36 7.08 13.53 16.94
CA LEU A 36 6.85 12.25 16.27
C LEU A 36 5.92 12.34 15.06
N VAL A 37 5.56 13.56 14.62
CA VAL A 37 4.59 13.82 13.57
C VAL A 37 5.30 14.08 12.24
N PRO A 38 5.31 13.11 11.31
CA PRO A 38 5.84 13.32 9.96
C PRO A 38 4.83 14.05 9.05
N ASP A 39 5.35 14.68 8.00
CA ASP A 39 4.55 15.16 6.87
C ASP A 39 4.13 13.97 5.99
N MET A 40 2.81 13.77 5.85
CA MET A 40 2.20 12.69 5.09
C MET A 40 1.62 13.13 3.72
N ASN A 41 1.81 14.38 3.32
CA ASN A 41 1.21 14.95 2.10
C ASN A 41 1.60 14.18 0.85
N ASN A 42 2.88 13.87 0.66
CA ASN A 42 3.34 13.08 -0.50
C ASN A 42 2.73 11.67 -0.52
N PHE A 43 2.67 11.01 0.63
CA PHE A 43 2.05 9.67 0.74
C PHE A 43 0.58 9.70 0.30
N TYR A 44 -0.19 10.69 0.72
CA TYR A 44 -1.59 10.84 0.31
C TYR A 44 -1.75 11.30 -1.14
N ALA A 45 -0.85 12.14 -1.64
CA ALA A 45 -0.84 12.54 -3.05
C ALA A 45 -0.62 11.33 -3.97
N GLN A 46 0.32 10.45 -3.63
CA GLN A 46 0.53 9.19 -4.35
C GLN A 46 -0.67 8.26 -4.25
N TYR A 47 -1.29 8.15 -3.08
CA TYR A 47 -2.53 7.38 -2.93
C TYR A 47 -3.68 7.95 -3.80
N LYS A 48 -3.80 9.28 -3.91
CA LYS A 48 -4.78 9.90 -4.82
C LYS A 48 -4.47 9.60 -6.29
N SER A 49 -3.19 9.52 -6.66
CA SER A 49 -2.76 9.30 -8.06
C SER A 49 -3.23 7.98 -8.66
N ILE A 50 -3.46 6.94 -7.84
CA ILE A 50 -3.95 5.64 -8.30
C ILE A 50 -5.47 5.58 -8.49
N LYS A 51 -6.16 6.71 -8.32
CA LYS A 51 -7.63 6.85 -8.44
C LYS A 51 -8.38 5.79 -7.61
N PRO A 52 -8.29 5.84 -6.26
CA PRO A 52 -8.70 4.73 -5.39
C PRO A 52 -10.23 4.71 -5.14
N TRP A 53 -11.01 4.68 -6.21
CA TRP A 53 -12.46 4.53 -6.21
C TRP A 53 -12.89 3.60 -7.34
N LEU A 54 -14.11 3.07 -7.27
CA LEU A 54 -14.65 2.16 -8.28
C LEU A 54 -14.87 2.90 -9.60
N GLN A 55 -14.31 2.38 -10.69
CA GLN A 55 -14.55 2.86 -12.04
C GLN A 55 -15.16 1.73 -12.86
N SER A 56 -16.40 1.91 -13.32
CA SER A 56 -17.14 0.87 -14.04
C SER A 56 -17.89 1.48 -15.20
N ASP A 57 -17.74 0.88 -16.38
CA ASP A 57 -18.50 1.21 -17.59
C ASP A 57 -19.85 0.45 -17.64
N VAL A 58 -20.13 -0.39 -16.63
CA VAL A 58 -21.38 -1.15 -16.52
C VAL A 58 -22.53 -0.20 -16.20
N VAL A 59 -23.46 -0.05 -17.14
CA VAL A 59 -24.71 0.68 -16.93
C VAL A 59 -25.64 -0.16 -16.07
N LYS A 60 -26.12 0.41 -14.97
CA LYS A 60 -27.07 -0.22 -14.06
C LYS A 60 -28.43 0.41 -14.15
N SER A 61 -29.48 -0.38 -13.92
CA SER A 61 -30.78 0.16 -13.57
C SER A 61 -30.75 0.78 -12.17
N ASP A 62 -31.59 1.79 -11.96
CA ASP A 62 -31.72 2.45 -10.66
C ASP A 62 -31.96 1.44 -9.53
N ASN A 63 -31.36 1.70 -8.36
CA ASN A 63 -31.48 0.90 -7.13
C ASN A 63 -30.98 -0.56 -7.20
N THR A 64 -29.96 -0.87 -8.01
CA THR A 64 -29.36 -2.22 -8.06
C THR A 64 -27.87 -2.26 -7.65
N GLU A 65 -27.49 -3.31 -6.90
CA GLU A 65 -26.11 -3.55 -6.49
C GLU A 65 -25.22 -4.09 -7.64
N TYR A 66 -23.90 -4.09 -7.44
CA TYR A 66 -22.99 -4.76 -8.38
C TYR A 66 -22.92 -6.22 -7.93
N LEU A 67 -23.36 -7.14 -8.77
CA LEU A 67 -23.23 -8.56 -8.48
C LEU A 67 -21.75 -8.94 -8.45
N GLN A 68 -21.33 -9.59 -7.37
CA GLN A 68 -19.96 -10.06 -7.18
C GLN A 68 -20.00 -11.44 -6.53
N SER A 69 -19.35 -12.41 -7.15
CA SER A 69 -19.23 -13.76 -6.61
C SER A 69 -18.42 -13.75 -5.29
N LYS A 70 -18.61 -14.77 -4.45
CA LYS A 70 -17.82 -14.91 -3.21
C LYS A 70 -16.34 -15.09 -3.54
N GLU A 71 -16.04 -15.78 -4.63
CA GLU A 71 -14.71 -16.04 -5.15
C GLU A 71 -14.03 -14.74 -5.58
N ASP A 72 -14.73 -13.85 -6.29
CA ASP A 72 -14.21 -12.54 -6.67
C ASP A 72 -14.03 -11.63 -5.47
N ARG A 73 -15.01 -11.57 -4.57
CA ARG A 73 -14.91 -10.76 -3.35
C ARG A 73 -13.72 -11.20 -2.50
N LYS A 74 -13.47 -12.50 -2.39
CA LYS A 74 -12.34 -13.07 -1.62
C LYS A 74 -10.98 -12.64 -2.17
N LYS A 75 -10.88 -12.28 -3.46
CA LYS A 75 -9.62 -11.72 -4.02
C LYS A 75 -9.22 -10.42 -3.33
N LEU A 76 -10.16 -9.68 -2.75
CA LEU A 76 -9.90 -8.39 -2.08
C LEU A 76 -9.38 -8.55 -0.64
N ASP A 77 -9.56 -9.72 -0.03
CA ASP A 77 -9.10 -10.00 1.34
C ASP A 77 -7.58 -9.88 1.43
N GLY A 78 -7.10 -9.24 2.49
CA GLY A 78 -5.69 -8.92 2.66
C GLY A 78 -5.23 -7.65 1.94
N MET A 79 -6.16 -6.86 1.40
CA MET A 79 -5.87 -5.56 0.79
C MET A 79 -6.79 -4.43 1.26
N TYR A 80 -8.10 -4.64 1.37
CA TYR A 80 -9.04 -3.59 1.79
C TYR A 80 -8.90 -3.22 3.28
N GLU A 81 -8.29 -4.10 4.08
CA GLU A 81 -8.02 -3.92 5.50
C GLU A 81 -6.82 -2.98 5.77
N CYS A 82 -6.19 -2.46 4.72
CA CYS A 82 -5.12 -1.48 4.85
C CYS A 82 -5.64 -0.19 5.48
N ILE A 83 -4.97 0.23 6.55
CA ILE A 83 -5.35 1.42 7.33
C ILE A 83 -4.55 2.68 6.97
N LEU A 84 -3.83 2.66 5.84
CA LEU A 84 -3.03 3.80 5.36
C LEU A 84 -2.02 4.39 6.38
N CYS A 85 -1.48 3.56 7.28
CA CYS A 85 -0.55 3.99 8.34
C CYS A 85 0.89 4.28 7.90
N ALA A 86 1.20 4.14 6.61
CA ALA A 86 2.54 4.29 6.00
C ALA A 86 3.70 3.44 6.58
N CYS A 87 3.48 2.56 7.57
CA CYS A 87 4.55 1.74 8.17
C CYS A 87 5.34 0.94 7.13
N CYS A 88 4.65 0.36 6.14
CA CYS A 88 5.27 -0.43 5.07
C CYS A 88 6.06 0.42 4.07
N SER A 89 5.57 1.62 3.70
CA SER A 89 6.29 2.49 2.77
C SER A 89 7.54 3.07 3.42
N THR A 90 7.41 3.49 4.67
CA THR A 90 8.50 4.07 5.45
C THR A 90 9.46 3.03 6.03
N SER A 91 9.23 1.72 5.81
CA SER A 91 10.22 0.67 6.05
C SER A 91 10.95 0.23 4.78
N CYS A 92 10.55 0.74 3.61
CA CYS A 92 11.06 0.31 2.32
C CYS A 92 12.23 1.19 1.86
N PRO A 93 13.47 0.67 1.76
CA PRO A 93 14.61 1.46 1.33
C PRO A 93 14.44 2.09 -0.05
N SER A 94 13.77 1.41 -0.98
CA SER A 94 13.51 1.97 -2.31
C SER A 94 12.63 3.22 -2.27
N TYR A 95 11.68 3.26 -1.32
CA TYR A 95 10.83 4.42 -1.08
C TYR A 95 11.60 5.57 -0.42
N TRP A 96 12.56 5.27 0.46
CA TRP A 96 13.43 6.29 1.07
C TRP A 96 14.24 7.06 0.04
N TRP A 97 14.76 6.36 -0.98
CA TRP A 97 15.61 6.95 -2.01
C TRP A 97 14.83 7.59 -3.17
N ASN A 98 13.58 7.19 -3.37
CA ASN A 98 12.77 7.67 -4.50
C ASN A 98 11.32 8.01 -4.06
N PRO A 99 11.11 8.81 -3.00
CA PRO A 99 9.80 8.99 -2.40
C PRO A 99 8.81 9.68 -3.35
N ASP A 100 9.29 10.48 -4.31
CA ASP A 100 8.42 11.21 -5.25
C ASP A 100 8.12 10.43 -6.54
N LYS A 101 8.87 9.36 -6.82
CA LYS A 101 8.79 8.61 -8.07
C LYS A 101 8.28 7.18 -7.88
N TYR A 102 8.77 6.48 -6.86
CA TYR A 102 8.28 5.14 -6.53
C TYR A 102 7.07 5.26 -5.61
N LEU A 103 5.94 4.67 -6.03
CA LEU A 103 4.66 4.80 -5.31
C LEU A 103 4.68 4.13 -3.93
N GLY A 104 5.55 3.15 -3.74
CA GLY A 104 5.68 2.46 -2.47
C GLY A 104 4.62 1.37 -2.23
N PRO A 105 4.87 0.51 -1.23
CA PRO A 105 4.08 -0.69 -0.99
C PRO A 105 2.63 -0.45 -0.59
N ALA A 106 2.33 0.59 0.20
CA ALA A 106 0.95 0.87 0.58
C ALA A 106 0.10 1.23 -0.66
N VAL A 107 0.59 2.16 -1.47
CA VAL A 107 -0.10 2.66 -2.67
C VAL A 107 -0.22 1.55 -3.71
N LEU A 108 0.85 0.79 -3.97
CA LEU A 108 0.79 -0.30 -4.94
C LEU A 108 -0.14 -1.44 -4.51
N MET A 109 -0.24 -1.75 -3.21
CA MET A 109 -1.22 -2.73 -2.72
C MET A 109 -2.65 -2.21 -2.91
N GLN A 110 -2.91 -0.92 -2.68
CA GLN A 110 -4.21 -0.32 -2.95
C GLN A 110 -4.54 -0.24 -4.44
N ALA A 111 -3.55 0.00 -5.31
CA ALA A 111 -3.76 -0.06 -6.75
C ALA A 111 -4.16 -1.49 -7.16
N TYR A 112 -3.48 -2.49 -6.61
CA TYR A 112 -3.80 -3.89 -6.85
C TYR A 112 -5.21 -4.28 -6.35
N ARG A 113 -5.67 -3.70 -5.24
CA ARG A 113 -7.04 -3.86 -4.73
C ARG A 113 -8.10 -3.42 -5.74
N TRP A 114 -7.84 -2.40 -6.56
CA TRP A 114 -8.76 -1.97 -7.62
C TRP A 114 -8.61 -2.81 -8.88
N ILE A 115 -7.37 -3.19 -9.24
CA ILE A 115 -7.07 -4.09 -10.37
C ILE A 115 -7.71 -5.48 -10.22
N GLU A 116 -7.92 -5.97 -8.99
CA GLU A 116 -8.55 -7.27 -8.72
C GLU A 116 -10.06 -7.19 -8.43
N ASP A 117 -10.64 -6.00 -8.29
CA ASP A 117 -12.07 -5.87 -8.00
C ASP A 117 -12.86 -6.15 -9.28
N SER A 118 -13.62 -7.25 -9.32
CA SER A 118 -14.39 -7.66 -10.50
C SER A 118 -15.43 -6.64 -10.97
N ARG A 119 -15.75 -5.66 -10.13
CA ARG A 119 -16.68 -4.58 -10.43
C ARG A 119 -16.02 -3.43 -11.18
N ASP A 120 -14.70 -3.32 -11.11
CA ASP A 120 -13.90 -2.27 -11.75
C ASP A 120 -13.55 -2.67 -13.18
N THR A 121 -14.02 -1.91 -14.17
CA THR A 121 -13.77 -2.22 -15.59
C THR A 121 -12.48 -1.60 -16.11
N LYS A 122 -11.78 -0.77 -15.32
CA LYS A 122 -10.60 -0.02 -15.76
C LYS A 122 -9.28 -0.73 -15.49
N THR A 123 -9.29 -2.05 -15.48
CA THR A 123 -8.10 -2.88 -15.18
C THR A 123 -6.90 -2.54 -16.07
N LEU A 124 -7.10 -2.43 -17.39
CA LEU A 124 -6.01 -2.14 -18.34
C LEU A 124 -5.45 -0.73 -18.14
N GLU A 125 -6.32 0.28 -18.08
CA GLU A 125 -5.93 1.67 -17.83
C GLU A 125 -5.10 1.80 -16.54
N ARG A 126 -5.52 1.11 -15.46
CA ARG A 126 -4.79 1.08 -14.18
C ARG A 126 -3.43 0.38 -14.29
N LEU A 127 -3.32 -0.69 -15.06
CA LEU A 127 -2.05 -1.40 -15.25
C LEU A 127 -1.08 -0.56 -16.08
N GLU A 128 -1.55 0.06 -17.16
CA GLU A 128 -0.76 0.97 -18.00
C GLU A 128 -0.26 2.18 -17.22
N ASP A 129 -1.11 2.81 -16.39
CA ASP A 129 -0.73 3.92 -15.51
C ASP A 129 0.42 3.55 -14.54
N LEU A 130 0.55 2.26 -14.18
CA LEU A 130 1.60 1.71 -13.32
C LEU A 130 2.82 1.19 -14.07
N ASN A 131 2.74 1.01 -15.40
CA ASN A 131 3.81 0.45 -16.22
C ASN A 131 4.91 1.48 -16.48
N ASP A 132 5.53 1.96 -15.40
CA ASP A 132 6.60 2.95 -15.41
C ASP A 132 7.80 2.44 -14.58
N ALA A 133 9.00 2.73 -15.07
CA ALA A 133 10.27 2.26 -14.50
C ALA A 133 10.46 2.66 -13.04
N TYR A 134 9.85 3.77 -12.60
CA TYR A 134 9.91 4.22 -11.22
C TYR A 134 8.68 3.83 -10.40
N LYS A 135 7.46 4.06 -10.91
CA LYS A 135 6.22 3.87 -10.14
C LYS A 135 6.12 2.47 -9.55
N LEU A 136 6.47 1.44 -10.32
CA LEU A 136 6.34 0.03 -9.94
C LEU A 136 7.69 -0.69 -9.81
N TYR A 137 8.58 -0.51 -10.79
CA TYR A 137 9.75 -1.39 -10.94
C TYR A 137 10.90 -1.14 -9.97
N ARG A 138 10.83 -0.07 -9.15
CA ARG A 138 11.75 0.16 -8.03
C ARG A 138 11.52 -0.78 -6.84
N CYS A 139 10.51 -1.63 -6.86
CA CYS A 139 10.38 -2.70 -5.89
C CYS A 139 11.42 -3.82 -6.14
N HIS A 140 12.47 -3.86 -5.30
CA HIS A 140 13.54 -4.88 -5.31
C HIS A 140 13.29 -6.04 -4.35
N THR A 141 12.02 -6.36 -4.05
CA THR A 141 11.66 -7.53 -3.23
C THR A 141 12.38 -7.60 -1.87
N ILE A 142 12.58 -6.45 -1.21
CA ILE A 142 13.29 -6.32 0.09
C ILE A 142 12.46 -6.91 1.26
N MET A 143 11.15 -7.04 1.10
CA MET A 143 10.21 -7.67 2.07
C MET A 143 9.98 -6.95 3.41
N ASN A 144 10.68 -5.83 3.70
CA ASN A 144 10.41 -5.02 4.90
C ASN A 144 8.93 -4.58 5.02
N CYS A 145 8.27 -4.33 3.89
CA CYS A 145 6.88 -3.89 3.84
C CYS A 145 5.90 -4.93 4.41
N THR A 146 6.10 -6.20 4.07
CA THR A 146 5.29 -7.31 4.59
C THR A 146 5.65 -7.62 6.03
N LYS A 147 6.95 -7.66 6.36
CA LYS A 147 7.43 -7.93 7.73
C LYS A 147 6.88 -6.94 8.75
N THR A 148 6.80 -5.65 8.39
CA THR A 148 6.44 -4.59 9.35
C THR A 148 4.94 -4.29 9.41
N CYS A 149 4.10 -4.86 8.53
CA CYS A 149 2.70 -4.47 8.45
C CYS A 149 1.96 -4.83 9.75
N PRO A 150 1.43 -3.85 10.51
CA PRO A 150 0.76 -4.11 11.79
C PRO A 150 -0.60 -4.80 11.63
N LYS A 151 -1.08 -4.94 10.39
CA LYS A 151 -2.30 -5.66 10.01
C LYS A 151 -2.01 -7.02 9.38
N HIS A 152 -0.74 -7.44 9.35
CA HIS A 152 -0.28 -8.69 8.77
C HIS A 152 -0.64 -8.87 7.28
N LEU A 153 -0.76 -7.75 6.55
CA LEU A 153 -1.01 -7.76 5.11
C LEU A 153 0.29 -8.00 4.33
N ASN A 154 0.17 -8.35 3.05
CA ASN A 154 1.32 -8.68 2.22
C ASN A 154 1.46 -7.78 0.97
N PRO A 155 1.91 -6.52 1.15
CA PRO A 155 2.14 -5.61 0.03
C PRO A 155 3.13 -6.14 -1.00
N ALA A 156 4.17 -6.88 -0.57
CA ALA A 156 5.14 -7.46 -1.50
C ALA A 156 4.49 -8.44 -2.49
N LYS A 157 3.59 -9.30 -1.99
CA LYS A 157 2.81 -10.23 -2.84
C LYS A 157 1.90 -9.48 -3.80
N ALA A 158 1.26 -8.39 -3.37
CA ALA A 158 0.43 -7.56 -4.25
C ALA A 158 1.26 -6.94 -5.39
N ILE A 159 2.43 -6.34 -5.07
CA ILE A 159 3.34 -5.79 -6.08
C ILE A 159 3.81 -6.88 -7.07
N GLY A 160 4.16 -8.06 -6.56
CA GLY A 160 4.53 -9.20 -7.41
C GLY A 160 3.41 -9.61 -8.38
N LYS A 161 2.16 -9.57 -7.92
CA LYS A 161 0.99 -9.86 -8.77
C LYS A 161 0.75 -8.78 -9.83
N ILE A 162 0.93 -7.50 -9.52
CA ILE A 162 0.91 -6.42 -10.53
C ILE A 162 1.96 -6.69 -11.61
N LYS A 163 3.22 -6.93 -11.20
CA LYS A 163 4.32 -7.21 -12.14
C LYS A 163 4.03 -8.43 -13.01
N LYS A 164 3.46 -9.50 -12.44
CA LYS A 164 3.06 -10.69 -13.19
C LYS A 164 1.98 -10.38 -14.22
N LYS A 165 0.97 -9.55 -13.87
CA LYS A 165 -0.08 -9.15 -14.81
C LYS A 165 0.48 -8.35 -15.99
N LEU A 166 1.37 -7.39 -15.72
CA LEU A 166 2.04 -6.62 -16.77
C LEU A 166 2.91 -7.50 -17.67
N ALA A 167 3.62 -8.47 -17.10
CA ALA A 167 4.46 -9.39 -17.87
C ALA A 167 3.70 -10.36 -18.80
N VAL A 168 2.38 -10.51 -18.63
CA VAL A 168 1.52 -11.35 -19.49
C VAL A 168 0.82 -10.51 -20.57
N LEU A 169 0.83 -9.18 -20.44
CA LEU A 169 0.28 -8.25 -21.43
C LEU A 169 1.25 -7.97 -22.59
N HIS A 170 2.54 -8.28 -22.40
CA HIS A 170 3.62 -8.21 -23.40
C HIS A 170 4.10 -9.60 -23.75
#